data_AF-A0A0C2FB50-F1
#
_entry.id   AF-A0A0C2FB50-F1
#
_cell.length_a   1.000
_cell.length_b   1.000
_cell.length_c   1.000
_cell.angle_alpha   90.00
_cell.angle_beta   90.00
_cell.angle_gamma   90.00
#
_symmetry.space_group_name_H-M   'P 1'
#
loop_
_entity.id
_entity.type
_entity.pdbx_description
1 polymer ?
#
loop_
_entity_poly.entity_id
_entity_poly.type
_entity_poly.pdbx_seq_one_letter_code
_entity_poly.pdbx_strand_id
1 'polypeptide(L)'
;MADQYGPTNNGLSLGLRERELRFGVAPNQVSSSIGNCPIPTLEICPPTYYRSYSGLCNNVAQPEWGTSHTALSRMLKPAYADGVSTPREAVSGGTLPPVRGLSLTLFSPISN
;
A
#
# COMPACT_ATOMS: atom_id res chain seq x y z
N MET A 1 -26.47 6.04 7.06
CA MET A 1 -27.35 5.65 8.17
C MET A 1 -26.69 4.46 8.86
N ALA A 2 -26.32 4.41 10.13
CA ALA A 2 -25.99 5.39 11.15
C ALA A 2 -24.99 4.63 12.06
N ASP A 3 -23.71 4.98 12.05
CA ASP A 3 -22.79 4.46 13.07
C ASP A 3 -22.98 5.32 14.32
N GLN A 4 -23.80 4.82 15.23
CA GLN A 4 -23.97 5.34 16.59
C GLN A 4 -22.73 4.98 17.42
N TYR A 5 -21.59 5.58 17.06
CA TYR A 5 -20.45 5.73 17.96
C TYR A 5 -20.02 7.19 17.87
N GLY A 6 -20.80 8.04 18.54
CA GLY A 6 -20.34 9.39 18.85
C GLY A 6 -19.09 9.28 19.74
N PRO A 7 -18.08 10.14 19.56
CA PRO A 7 -16.90 10.12 20.42
C PRO A 7 -17.35 10.40 21.85
N THR A 8 -17.25 9.39 22.71
CA THR A 8 -17.31 9.58 24.15
C THR A 8 -16.14 10.51 24.51
N ASN A 9 -16.47 11.56 25.26
CA ASN A 9 -15.54 12.61 25.68
C ASN A 9 -14.40 12.05 26.54
N ASN A 10 -13.37 11.52 25.90
CA ASN A 10 -12.03 11.29 26.43
C ASN A 10 -11.07 11.23 25.22
N GLY A 11 -10.16 12.20 25.15
CA GLY A 11 -9.45 12.62 23.94
C GLY A 11 -8.91 11.51 23.04
N LEU A 12 -9.42 11.46 21.81
CA LEU A 12 -8.71 10.98 20.62
C LEU A 12 -8.92 11.98 19.49
N SER A 13 -8.51 13.22 19.73
CA SER A 13 -8.20 14.14 18.63
C SER A 13 -6.81 13.73 18.15
N LEU A 14 -6.69 13.26 16.91
CA LEU A 14 -5.40 12.91 16.29
C LEU A 14 -4.41 14.09 16.23
N GLY A 15 -4.74 15.25 16.82
CA GLY A 15 -3.92 16.45 16.82
C GLY A 15 -3.82 17.14 15.46
N LEU A 16 -4.58 16.66 14.47
CA LEU A 16 -4.55 17.13 13.09
C LEU A 16 -5.56 18.25 12.86
N ARG A 17 -5.14 19.28 12.12
CA ARG A 17 -6.01 20.38 11.68
C ARG A 17 -6.89 19.93 10.51
N GLU A 18 -8.04 20.59 10.31
CA GLU A 18 -8.96 20.35 9.17
C GLU A 18 -8.24 20.26 7.81
N ARG A 19 -7.27 21.15 7.58
CA ARG A 19 -6.46 21.18 6.35
C ARG A 19 -5.59 19.92 6.17
N GLU A 20 -5.09 19.35 7.26
CA GLU A 20 -4.24 18.16 7.25
C GLU A 20 -5.07 16.90 6.99
N LEU A 21 -6.35 16.90 7.39
CA LEU A 21 -7.31 15.85 7.04
C LEU A 21 -7.71 15.90 5.57
N ARG A 22 -7.85 17.11 4.98
CA ARG A 22 -8.28 17.30 3.59
C ARG A 22 -7.17 17.15 2.57
N PHE A 23 -5.98 17.65 2.88
CA PHE A 23 -4.85 17.75 1.93
C PHE A 23 -3.65 16.88 2.33
N GLY A 24 -3.75 16.15 3.44
CA GLY A 24 -2.65 15.38 4.01
C GLY A 24 -1.73 16.23 4.90
N VAL A 25 -0.95 15.53 5.73
CA VAL A 25 0.04 16.14 6.62
C VAL A 25 1.28 16.53 5.81
N ALA A 26 1.84 17.72 6.07
CA ALA A 26 3.02 18.20 5.35
C ALA A 26 4.22 17.24 5.55
N PRO A 27 5.06 16.99 4.51
CA PRO A 27 6.11 15.96 4.58
C PRO A 27 7.09 16.12 5.75
N ASN A 28 7.37 17.36 6.14
CA ASN A 28 8.22 17.69 7.29
C ASN A 28 7.61 17.27 8.64
N GLN A 29 6.29 17.14 8.74
CA GLN A 29 5.59 16.61 9.91
C GLN A 29 5.47 15.08 9.88
N VAL A 30 5.64 14.47 8.70
CA VAL A 30 5.65 13.00 8.51
C VAL A 30 7.09 12.45 8.55
N SER A 31 8.11 13.31 8.63
CA SER A 31 9.52 12.92 8.54
C SER A 31 9.94 11.89 9.58
N SER A 32 9.32 11.91 10.77
CA SER A 32 9.55 10.95 11.85
C SER A 32 8.78 9.62 11.68
N SER A 33 7.83 9.59 10.74
CA SER A 33 7.00 8.42 10.39
C SER A 33 7.37 7.80 9.03
N ILE A 34 8.26 8.42 8.25
CA ILE A 34 8.85 7.79 7.06
C ILE A 34 9.66 6.58 7.55
N GLY A 35 9.15 5.38 7.31
CA GLY A 35 9.73 4.11 7.78
C GLY A 35 9.05 3.49 9.00
N ASN A 36 8.22 4.26 9.71
CA ASN A 36 7.40 3.79 10.83
C ASN A 36 5.94 3.94 10.47
N CYS A 37 5.44 3.11 9.55
CA CYS A 37 4.01 2.94 9.35
C CYS A 37 3.50 2.05 10.48
N PRO A 38 2.69 2.56 11.44
CA PRO A 38 2.07 1.69 12.42
C PRO A 38 1.06 0.83 11.66
N ILE A 39 1.45 -0.42 11.41
CA ILE A 39 0.48 -1.43 10.99
C ILE A 39 -0.41 -1.65 12.23
N PRO A 40 -1.73 -1.44 12.14
CA PRO A 40 -2.61 -1.67 13.27
C PRO A 40 -2.57 -3.15 13.64
N THR A 41 -1.77 -3.48 14.65
CA THR A 41 -1.67 -4.82 15.20
C THR A 41 -2.90 -5.05 16.06
N LEU A 42 -3.85 -5.79 15.50
CA LEU A 42 -5.05 -6.19 16.23
C LEU A 42 -4.77 -7.54 16.90
N GLU A 43 -4.74 -7.58 18.24
CA GLU A 43 -4.49 -8.83 18.97
C GLU A 43 -5.62 -9.85 18.79
N ILE A 44 -6.87 -9.39 18.63
CA ILE A 44 -8.05 -10.25 18.49
C ILE A 44 -9.04 -9.61 17.52
N CYS A 45 -9.44 -10.35 16.47
CA CYS A 45 -10.46 -9.93 15.53
C CYS A 45 -11.87 -10.01 16.14
N PRO A 46 -12.61 -8.88 16.27
CA PRO A 46 -13.99 -8.91 16.75
C PRO A 46 -14.91 -9.52 15.69
N PRO A 47 -15.97 -10.26 16.08
CA PRO A 47 -16.98 -10.71 15.14
C PRO A 47 -17.79 -9.51 14.63
N THR A 48 -17.79 -9.30 13.32
CA THR A 48 -18.57 -8.26 12.64
C THR A 48 -19.41 -8.86 11.52
N TYR A 49 -20.56 -8.24 11.21
CA TYR A 49 -21.42 -8.68 10.10
C TYR A 49 -20.86 -8.34 8.72
N TYR A 50 -19.96 -7.34 8.64
CA TYR A 50 -19.43 -6.82 7.38
C TYR A 50 -17.91 -6.73 7.43
N ARG A 51 -17.32 -6.70 6.23
CA ARG A 51 -15.87 -6.55 6.04
C ARG A 51 -15.44 -5.13 6.41
N SER A 52 -14.26 -5.02 7.00
CA SER A 52 -13.62 -3.71 7.19
C SER A 52 -13.24 -3.11 5.83
N TYR A 53 -13.22 -1.77 5.74
CA TYR A 53 -12.80 -1.06 4.54
C TYR A 53 -11.35 -1.37 4.13
N SER A 54 -10.48 -1.55 5.12
CA SER A 54 -9.06 -1.88 4.91
C SER A 54 -8.82 -3.37 4.57
N GLY A 55 -9.82 -4.24 4.75
CA GLY A 55 -9.65 -5.69 4.62
C GLY A 55 -9.07 -6.38 5.87
N LEU A 56 -8.81 -5.63 6.95
CA LEU A 56 -8.35 -6.16 8.24
C LEU A 56 -9.35 -7.18 8.81
N CYS A 57 -8.84 -8.24 9.41
CA CYS A 57 -9.62 -9.33 10.02
C CYS A 57 -10.46 -10.17 9.06
N ASN A 58 -10.18 -10.13 7.76
CA ASN A 58 -10.75 -11.07 6.79
C ASN A 58 -10.24 -12.50 7.06
N ASN A 59 -8.95 -12.63 7.42
CA ASN A 59 -8.36 -13.87 7.90
C ASN A 59 -8.16 -13.78 9.41
N VAL A 60 -8.96 -14.52 10.19
CA VAL A 60 -8.92 -14.48 11.66
C VAL A 60 -7.59 -15.00 12.23
N ALA A 61 -6.98 -15.98 11.55
CA ALA A 61 -5.70 -16.53 11.98
C ALA A 61 -4.54 -15.58 11.69
N GLN A 62 -4.63 -14.77 10.63
CA GLN A 62 -3.64 -13.80 10.19
C GLN A 62 -4.33 -12.49 9.78
N PRO A 63 -4.69 -11.62 10.76
CA PRO A 63 -5.59 -10.48 10.55
C PRO A 63 -5.16 -9.49 9.45
N GLU A 64 -3.86 -9.37 9.21
CA GLU A 64 -3.27 -8.42 8.27
C GLU A 64 -3.20 -8.92 6.82
N TRP A 65 -3.46 -10.20 6.57
CA TRP A 65 -3.33 -10.76 5.22
C TRP A 65 -4.38 -10.22 4.26
N GLY A 66 -3.91 -9.60 3.18
CA GLY A 66 -4.78 -8.99 2.16
C GLY A 66 -5.32 -7.62 2.56
N THR A 67 -4.79 -7.02 3.62
CA THR A 67 -5.10 -5.63 3.98
C THR A 67 -4.55 -4.65 2.95
N SER A 68 -5.27 -3.55 2.72
CA SER A 68 -4.78 -2.46 1.90
C SER A 68 -3.58 -1.76 2.54
N HIS A 69 -2.82 -1.02 1.73
CA HIS A 69 -1.62 -0.28 2.16
C HIS A 69 -0.50 -1.16 2.76
N THR A 70 -0.49 -2.46 2.47
CA THR A 70 0.62 -3.36 2.80
C THR A 70 1.43 -3.72 1.56
N ALA A 71 2.64 -4.22 1.77
CA ALA A 71 3.51 -4.66 0.68
C ALA A 71 2.89 -5.85 -0.07
N LEU A 72 3.01 -5.86 -1.40
CA LEU A 72 2.62 -7.01 -2.20
C LEU A 72 3.49 -8.22 -1.84
N SER A 73 2.84 -9.36 -1.62
CA SER A 73 3.54 -10.63 -1.41
C SER A 73 4.31 -11.06 -2.66
N ARG A 74 5.50 -11.62 -2.48
CA ARG A 74 6.37 -12.09 -3.57
C ARG A 74 6.52 -13.60 -3.51
N MET A 75 6.13 -14.29 -4.59
CA MET A 75 6.35 -15.74 -4.71
C MET A 75 7.80 -16.11 -5.02
N LEU A 76 8.56 -15.19 -5.63
CA LEU A 76 9.97 -15.34 -5.98
C LEU A 76 10.77 -14.14 -5.49
N LYS A 77 12.10 -14.31 -5.38
CA LYS A 77 13.01 -13.22 -5.03
C LYS A 77 12.89 -12.07 -6.05
N PRO A 78 12.97 -10.81 -5.60
CA PRO A 78 13.03 -9.67 -6.52
C PRO A 78 14.29 -9.73 -7.39
N ALA A 79 14.19 -9.21 -8.61
CA ALA A 79 15.31 -9.07 -9.54
C ALA A 79 15.52 -7.59 -9.86
N TYR A 80 16.37 -6.93 -9.09
CA TYR A 80 16.80 -5.54 -9.26
C TYR A 80 18.29 -5.52 -9.62
N ALA A 81 18.77 -4.50 -10.34
CA ALA A 81 20.17 -4.45 -10.77
C ALA A 81 21.14 -4.24 -9.59
N ASP A 82 20.73 -3.45 -8.59
CA ASP A 82 21.44 -3.24 -7.32
C ASP A 82 21.02 -4.24 -6.22
N GLY A 83 20.10 -5.17 -6.52
CA GLY A 83 19.50 -6.09 -5.56
C GLY A 83 18.50 -5.46 -4.59
N VAL A 84 18.20 -4.16 -4.71
CA VAL A 84 17.36 -3.41 -3.76
C VAL A 84 16.20 -2.71 -4.46
N SER A 85 16.47 -1.80 -5.40
CA SER A 85 15.46 -0.88 -5.94
C SER A 85 15.66 -0.48 -7.40
N THR A 86 16.87 -0.55 -7.95
CA THR A 86 17.11 -0.11 -9.31
C THR A 86 16.52 -1.09 -10.32
N PRO A 87 15.88 -0.59 -11.40
CA PRO A 87 15.30 -1.46 -12.42
C PRO A 87 16.29 -2.52 -12.92
N ARG A 88 15.76 -3.72 -13.17
CA ARG A 88 16.53 -4.86 -13.71
C ARG A 88 17.33 -4.48 -14.96
N GLU A 89 18.51 -5.07 -15.08
CA GLU A 89 19.31 -5.10 -16.32
C GLU A 89 19.11 -6.38 -17.13
N ALA A 90 19.61 -6.38 -18.38
CA ALA A 90 19.60 -7.58 -19.20
C ALA A 90 20.53 -8.64 -18.61
N VAL A 91 20.18 -9.92 -18.79
CA VAL A 91 21.03 -11.05 -18.34
C VAL A 91 22.41 -11.03 -19.02
N SER A 92 22.50 -10.41 -20.20
CA SER A 92 23.75 -10.17 -20.93
C SER A 92 24.63 -9.07 -20.33
N GLY A 93 24.19 -8.37 -19.27
CA GLY A 93 24.90 -7.24 -18.66
C GLY A 93 24.69 -5.89 -19.34
N GLY A 94 23.75 -5.80 -20.30
CA GLY A 94 23.40 -4.56 -20.99
C GLY A 94 22.09 -3.93 -20.47
N THR A 95 21.72 -2.79 -21.04
CA THR A 95 20.42 -2.16 -20.78
C THR A 95 19.28 -2.96 -21.41
N LEU A 96 18.10 -2.94 -20.77
CA LEU A 96 16.91 -3.51 -21.35
C LEU A 96 16.42 -2.66 -22.55
N PRO A 97 15.85 -3.28 -23.60
CA PRO A 97 15.29 -2.54 -24.72
C PRO A 97 14.14 -1.61 -24.28
N PRO A 98 13.91 -0.50 -25.00
CA PRO A 98 12.88 0.46 -24.64
C PRO A 98 11.48 -0.14 -24.75
N VAL A 99 10.68 -0.01 -23.68
CA VAL A 99 9.33 -0.60 -23.57
C VAL A 99 8.41 -0.17 -24.71
N ARG A 100 8.48 1.11 -25.13
CA ARG A 100 7.64 1.62 -26.23
C ARG A 100 7.99 0.99 -27.57
N GLY A 101 9.28 0.73 -27.82
CA GLY A 101 9.75 0.06 -29.03
C GLY A 101 9.20 -1.36 -29.11
N LEU A 102 9.31 -2.12 -28.01
CA LEU A 102 8.71 -3.45 -27.91
C LEU A 102 7.20 -3.43 -28.11
N SER A 103 6.51 -2.44 -27.53
CA SER A 103 5.07 -2.30 -27.69
C SER A 103 4.65 -2.11 -29.14
N LEU A 104 5.37 -1.28 -29.89
CA LEU A 104 5.08 -1.02 -31.30
C LEU A 104 5.35 -2.22 -32.21
N THR A 105 6.41 -2.97 -31.92
CA THR A 105 6.86 -4.07 -32.78
C THR A 105 6.14 -5.37 -32.49
N LEU A 106 5.81 -5.65 -31.22
CA LEU A 106 5.18 -6.91 -30.80
C LEU A 106 3.66 -6.81 -30.71
N PHE A 107 3.14 -5.65 -30.31
CA PHE A 107 1.71 -5.41 -30.14
C PHE A 107 1.23 -4.35 -31.13
N SER A 108 1.54 -4.55 -32.42
CA SER A 108 1.04 -3.68 -33.48
C SER A 108 -0.49 -3.70 -33.47
N PRO A 109 -1.16 -2.52 -33.52
CA PRO A 109 -2.60 -2.50 -33.69
C PRO A 109 -2.96 -3.22 -34.99
N ILE A 110 -4.07 -3.95 -34.95
CA ILE A 110 -4.60 -4.65 -36.12
C ILE A 110 -4.85 -3.58 -37.20
N SER A 111 -4.19 -3.69 -38.35
CA SER A 111 -4.56 -2.90 -39.51
C SER A 111 -5.94 -3.36 -39.94
N ASN A 112 -6.93 -2.46 -39.86
CA ASN A 112 -8.15 -2.60 -40.66
C ASN A 112 -7.84 -2.28 -42.12
#